data_AF-A0A1S1Q6K9-F1
#
_entry.id   AF-A0A1S1Q6K9-F1
#
_cell.length_a   1.000
_cell.length_b   1.000
_cell.length_c   1.000
_cell.angle_alpha   90.00
_cell.angle_beta   90.00
_cell.angle_gamma   90.00
#
_symmetry.space_group_name_H-M   'P 1'
#
loop_
_entity.id
_entity.type
_entity.pdbx_description
1 polymer ?
#
loop_
_entity_poly.entity_id
_entity_poly.type
_entity_poly.pdbx_seq_one_letter_code
_entity_poly.pdbx_strand_id
1 'polypeptide(L)'
;MSTADNDATGHRLHSLVATLMPPMRSITGHGVRATLDLVRAALPAQVPLTVHEVPSGTPVLDWTVPREWNVNGARLIGPDGRIVLDAADNPLHLLGYSVPTHARMPLEDLRRHLYSMPDRPDWVPYRTSYYNDAWGFCLTDRQLAALPDGEYEVQIDTSLTDGSLTYGEIVLPGATDEEFLVTTHLCHPAMANDNSSGIAVATELAAMLASQPRRFTYRLLFIPGTIGSIAWLALNPAVTGRIRHGLVLTGLGDRGAPTYKRSRRGDATIDRATARALAETGRPHRIVDFSPYGYDERQFCSPGFNLPFGRFGRSQHGEYPEYHTSADNLDFVTPEALADSFAILRRTIEICEADQVWRNTSPYGEPQLGRRGLYRSIGATMNRASIEMGLLWVLNLADGTNSLLDIAERADLPFDAVANAADALAGVGLLVAAPAAAAGGPGARDTLPIAHVPPTGVPEMPVTAALPVPPTRPGAPAMPAPSTPSVPPPSVPPSPTAEVVIR
;
A
#
# COMPACT_ATOMS: atom_id res chain seq x y z
N MET A 1 15.86 -2.62 -18.64
CA MET A 1 15.30 -3.93 -19.03
C MET A 1 14.99 -3.85 -20.51
N SER A 2 15.21 -4.93 -21.26
CA SER A 2 14.71 -4.99 -22.64
C SER A 2 13.18 -5.05 -22.63
N THR A 3 12.54 -4.72 -23.76
CA THR A 3 11.08 -4.87 -23.89
C THR A 3 10.63 -6.31 -23.61
N ALA A 4 11.41 -7.29 -24.08
CA ALA A 4 11.15 -8.71 -23.83
C ALA A 4 11.23 -9.09 -22.34
N ASP A 5 12.15 -8.49 -21.57
CA ASP A 5 12.25 -8.73 -20.12
C ASP A 5 11.05 -8.15 -19.36
N ASN A 6 10.53 -7.01 -19.81
CA ASN A 6 9.35 -6.38 -19.22
C ASN A 6 8.11 -7.24 -19.49
N ASP A 7 7.91 -7.72 -20.72
CA ASP A 7 6.77 -8.57 -21.09
C ASP A 7 6.77 -9.87 -20.28
N ALA A 8 7.93 -10.52 -20.16
CA ALA A 8 8.08 -11.74 -19.35
C ALA A 8 7.76 -11.48 -17.87
N THR A 9 8.25 -10.37 -17.31
CA THR A 9 7.95 -9.96 -15.93
C THR A 9 6.47 -9.69 -15.72
N GLY A 10 5.82 -8.99 -16.65
CA GLY A 10 4.39 -8.71 -16.61
C GLY A 10 3.54 -9.98 -16.58
N HIS A 11 3.83 -10.93 -17.47
CA HIS A 11 3.09 -12.19 -17.51
C HIS A 11 3.30 -13.06 -16.26
N ARG A 12 4.52 -13.09 -15.71
CA ARG A 12 4.79 -13.78 -14.43
C ARG A 12 3.99 -13.17 -13.30
N LEU A 13 4.02 -11.83 -13.18
CA LEU A 13 3.27 -11.10 -12.15
C LEU A 13 1.76 -11.33 -12.30
N HIS A 14 1.22 -11.26 -13.51
CA HIS A 14 -0.21 -11.49 -13.78
C HIS A 14 -0.63 -12.93 -13.42
N SER A 15 0.21 -13.92 -13.74
CA SER A 15 -0.02 -15.31 -13.35
C SER A 15 0.02 -15.52 -11.83
N LEU A 16 0.92 -14.82 -11.14
CA LEU A 16 0.96 -14.82 -9.67
C LEU A 16 -0.27 -14.15 -9.07
N VAL A 17 -0.76 -13.04 -9.64
CA VAL A 17 -2.04 -12.43 -9.24
C VAL A 17 -3.18 -13.43 -9.34
N ALA A 18 -3.30 -14.13 -10.46
CA ALA A 18 -4.32 -15.17 -10.65
C ALA A 18 -4.23 -16.29 -9.59
N THR A 19 -3.01 -16.70 -9.24
CA THR A 19 -2.74 -17.72 -8.22
C THR A 19 -3.08 -17.24 -6.81
N LEU A 20 -2.90 -15.95 -6.55
CA LEU A 20 -3.18 -15.31 -5.27
C LEU A 20 -4.65 -14.96 -5.08
N MET A 21 -5.51 -14.93 -6.10
CA MET A 21 -6.93 -14.54 -5.91
C MET A 21 -7.80 -15.53 -5.11
N PRO A 22 -7.69 -16.86 -5.28
CA PRO A 22 -8.62 -17.83 -4.70
C PRO A 22 -8.74 -17.87 -3.17
N PRO A 23 -7.66 -17.75 -2.36
CA PRO A 23 -7.78 -17.85 -0.91
C PRO A 23 -8.78 -16.84 -0.32
N MET A 24 -9.66 -17.32 0.57
CA MET A 24 -10.63 -16.49 1.29
C MET A 24 -9.94 -15.69 2.40
N ARG A 25 -9.20 -14.66 2.00
CA ARG A 25 -8.49 -13.76 2.91
C ARG A 25 -9.44 -12.87 3.69
N SER A 26 -8.97 -12.49 4.87
CA SER A 26 -9.54 -11.49 5.75
C SER A 26 -8.39 -10.89 6.58
N ILE A 27 -8.68 -10.13 7.64
CA ILE A 27 -7.63 -9.61 8.52
C ILE A 27 -6.96 -10.70 9.40
N THR A 28 -7.47 -11.94 9.39
CA THR A 28 -6.94 -13.12 10.07
C THR A 28 -7.33 -14.39 9.30
N GLY A 29 -6.86 -15.56 9.74
CA GLY A 29 -7.42 -16.86 9.35
C GLY A 29 -6.63 -17.63 8.29
N HIS A 30 -7.10 -18.83 7.96
CA HIS A 30 -6.44 -19.76 7.04
C HIS A 30 -6.24 -19.19 5.64
N GLY A 31 -7.11 -18.30 5.16
CA GLY A 31 -6.92 -17.63 3.88
C GLY A 31 -5.64 -16.79 3.83
N VAL A 32 -5.26 -16.15 4.94
CA VAL A 32 -3.99 -15.42 5.07
C VAL A 32 -2.82 -16.40 5.02
N ARG A 33 -2.86 -17.47 5.83
CA ARG A 33 -1.80 -18.50 5.88
C ARG A 33 -1.57 -19.15 4.52
N ALA A 34 -2.65 -19.57 3.84
CA ALA A 34 -2.60 -20.13 2.50
C ALA A 34 -1.99 -19.15 1.49
N THR A 35 -2.28 -17.86 1.61
CA THR A 35 -1.69 -16.83 0.74
C THR A 35 -0.20 -16.68 0.99
N LEU A 36 0.25 -16.70 2.24
CA LEU A 36 1.68 -16.67 2.58
C LEU A 36 2.41 -17.93 2.09
N ASP A 37 1.75 -19.09 2.06
CA ASP A 37 2.31 -20.31 1.45
C ASP A 37 2.47 -20.17 -0.07
N LEU A 38 1.51 -19.54 -0.76
CA LEU A 38 1.62 -19.23 -2.19
C LEU A 38 2.75 -18.23 -2.46
N VAL A 39 2.89 -17.19 -1.61
CA VAL A 39 4.03 -16.26 -1.68
C VAL A 39 5.34 -17.01 -1.49
N ARG A 40 5.44 -17.88 -0.48
CA ARG A 40 6.63 -18.71 -0.24
C ARG A 40 6.96 -19.59 -1.45
N ALA A 41 5.96 -20.20 -2.07
CA ALA A 41 6.15 -21.07 -3.24
C ALA A 41 6.62 -20.29 -4.48
N ALA A 42 6.25 -19.02 -4.60
CA ALA A 42 6.70 -18.14 -5.68
C ALA A 42 8.11 -17.54 -5.45
N LEU A 43 8.63 -17.59 -4.22
CA LEU A 43 9.94 -17.06 -3.88
C LEU A 43 11.07 -18.04 -4.21
N PRO A 44 12.26 -17.54 -4.59
CA PRO A 44 13.47 -18.35 -4.62
C PRO A 44 13.78 -18.95 -3.24
N ALA A 45 14.32 -20.17 -3.21
CA ALA A 45 14.55 -20.93 -1.97
C ALA A 45 15.44 -20.21 -0.94
N GLN A 46 16.31 -19.31 -1.39
CA GLN A 46 17.18 -18.52 -0.52
C GLN A 46 16.49 -17.32 0.16
N VAL A 47 15.23 -17.00 -0.18
CA VAL A 47 14.48 -15.89 0.41
C VAL A 47 13.66 -16.39 1.60
N PRO A 48 14.02 -16.05 2.85
CA PRO A 48 13.32 -16.54 4.01
C PRO A 48 12.03 -15.73 4.27
N LEU A 49 10.86 -16.32 4.00
CA LEU A 49 9.58 -15.80 4.45
C LEU A 49 9.21 -16.41 5.81
N THR A 50 9.32 -15.62 6.87
CA THR A 50 8.88 -15.96 8.22
C THR A 50 7.41 -15.60 8.38
N VAL A 51 6.63 -16.50 8.97
CA VAL A 51 5.23 -16.24 9.32
C VAL A 51 5.15 -16.00 10.82
N HIS A 52 4.53 -14.90 11.19
CA HIS A 52 4.30 -14.49 12.57
C HIS A 52 2.82 -14.62 12.90
N GLU A 53 2.55 -15.08 14.12
CA GLU A 53 1.21 -15.25 14.66
C GLU A 53 1.13 -14.45 15.97
N VAL A 54 0.32 -13.39 15.98
CA VAL A 54 0.09 -12.58 17.17
C VAL A 54 -1.23 -13.03 17.80
N PRO A 55 -1.26 -13.51 19.05
CA PRO A 55 -2.47 -14.05 19.67
C PRO A 55 -3.62 -13.02 19.74
N SER A 56 -4.85 -13.48 19.53
CA SER A 56 -6.06 -12.70 19.83
C SER A 56 -6.04 -12.16 21.25
N GLY A 57 -6.58 -10.95 21.45
CA GLY A 57 -6.56 -10.27 22.75
C GLY A 57 -5.25 -9.57 23.09
N THR A 58 -4.18 -9.74 22.30
CA THR A 58 -2.91 -9.01 22.52
C THR A 58 -3.14 -7.50 22.32
N PRO A 59 -2.83 -6.66 23.33
CA PRO A 59 -2.84 -5.21 23.16
C PRO A 59 -1.69 -4.77 22.25
N VAL A 60 -2.01 -3.98 21.23
CA VAL A 60 -1.07 -3.42 20.24
C VAL A 60 -1.34 -1.93 20.09
N LEU A 61 -0.61 -1.13 20.87
CA LEU A 61 -0.93 0.30 21.08
C LEU A 61 -2.37 0.44 21.63
N ASP A 62 -3.20 1.27 21.00
CA ASP A 62 -4.60 1.48 21.38
C ASP A 62 -5.56 0.42 20.79
N TRP A 63 -5.03 -0.54 20.05
CA TRP A 63 -5.81 -1.60 19.41
C TRP A 63 -5.62 -2.93 20.14
N THR A 64 -6.56 -3.84 19.92
CA THR A 64 -6.47 -5.22 20.39
C THR A 64 -6.51 -6.14 19.17
N VAL A 65 -5.62 -7.13 19.13
CA VAL A 65 -5.62 -8.14 18.06
C VAL A 65 -6.96 -8.90 18.08
N PRO A 66 -7.69 -8.97 16.96
CA PRO A 66 -9.04 -9.51 16.92
C PRO A 66 -9.06 -11.02 17.11
N ARG A 67 -10.26 -11.56 17.36
CA ARG A 67 -10.55 -13.00 17.21
C ARG A 67 -10.22 -13.44 15.79
N GLU A 68 -9.78 -14.67 15.63
CA GLU A 68 -9.52 -15.27 14.33
C GLU A 68 -10.82 -15.74 13.68
N TRP A 69 -11.01 -15.33 12.42
CA TRP A 69 -12.13 -15.74 11.58
C TRP A 69 -11.71 -16.76 10.53
N ASN A 70 -12.44 -17.87 10.41
CA ASN A 70 -12.25 -18.89 9.38
C ASN A 70 -13.58 -19.30 8.74
N VAL A 71 -13.52 -19.78 7.49
CA VAL A 71 -14.70 -20.13 6.70
C VAL A 71 -14.55 -21.55 6.15
N ASN A 72 -15.54 -22.39 6.41
CA ASN A 72 -15.65 -23.74 5.83
C ASN A 72 -16.64 -23.77 4.67
N GLY A 73 -17.66 -22.90 4.70
CA GLY A 73 -18.62 -22.74 3.62
C GLY A 73 -19.70 -21.71 3.95
N ALA A 74 -20.27 -21.07 2.94
CA ALA A 74 -21.41 -20.20 3.12
C ALA A 74 -22.34 -20.26 1.90
N ARG A 75 -23.59 -20.67 2.13
CA ARG A 75 -24.62 -20.88 1.11
C ARG A 75 -25.91 -20.19 1.49
N LEU A 76 -26.56 -19.63 0.48
CA LEU A 76 -27.95 -19.20 0.54
C LEU A 76 -28.78 -20.12 -0.36
N ILE A 77 -29.77 -20.79 0.22
CA ILE A 77 -30.63 -21.74 -0.49
C ILE A 77 -32.03 -21.15 -0.58
N GLY A 78 -32.60 -21.17 -1.79
CA GLY A 78 -33.90 -20.60 -2.10
C GLY A 78 -35.08 -21.49 -1.70
N PRO A 79 -36.32 -20.98 -1.82
CA PRO A 79 -37.53 -21.71 -1.45
C PRO A 79 -37.77 -22.99 -2.26
N ASP A 80 -37.21 -23.07 -3.47
CA ASP A 80 -37.26 -24.23 -4.36
C ASP A 80 -36.13 -25.26 -4.06
N GLY A 81 -35.32 -25.03 -3.03
CA GLY A 81 -34.20 -25.87 -2.63
C GLY A 81 -32.93 -25.68 -3.46
N ARG A 82 -32.90 -24.73 -4.40
CA ARG A 82 -31.70 -24.43 -5.19
C ARG A 82 -30.75 -23.51 -4.44
N ILE A 83 -29.44 -23.71 -4.64
CA ILE A 83 -28.42 -22.77 -4.15
C ILE A 83 -28.51 -21.49 -4.98
N VAL A 84 -28.75 -20.38 -4.30
CA VAL A 84 -28.86 -19.04 -4.88
C VAL A 84 -27.50 -18.37 -4.96
N LEU A 85 -26.67 -18.55 -3.93
CA LEU A 85 -25.30 -18.07 -3.83
C LEU A 85 -24.46 -19.08 -3.04
N ASP A 86 -23.22 -19.30 -3.45
CA ASP A 86 -22.21 -20.04 -2.68
C ASP A 86 -20.91 -19.20 -2.62
N ALA A 87 -20.35 -19.01 -1.42
CA ALA A 87 -19.08 -18.32 -1.26
C ALA A 87 -17.89 -19.07 -1.90
N ALA A 88 -18.07 -20.35 -2.24
CA ALA A 88 -17.11 -21.11 -3.04
C ALA A 88 -17.02 -20.60 -4.49
N ASP A 89 -18.11 -20.04 -5.05
CA ASP A 89 -18.13 -19.50 -6.42
C ASP A 89 -17.44 -18.14 -6.48
N ASN A 90 -17.66 -17.31 -5.45
CA ASN A 90 -17.01 -16.03 -5.29
C ASN A 90 -16.91 -15.68 -3.80
N PRO A 91 -15.70 -15.57 -3.21
CA PRO A 91 -15.52 -15.19 -1.82
C PRO A 91 -16.18 -13.88 -1.41
N LEU A 92 -16.43 -12.97 -2.36
CA LEU A 92 -17.14 -11.71 -2.10
C LEU A 92 -18.61 -11.92 -1.76
N HIS A 93 -19.19 -13.09 -2.01
CA HIS A 93 -20.57 -13.37 -1.61
C HIS A 93 -20.77 -13.37 -0.10
N LEU A 94 -19.74 -13.55 0.71
CA LEU A 94 -19.85 -13.54 2.16
C LEU A 94 -19.40 -12.20 2.73
N LEU A 95 -20.22 -11.61 3.61
CA LEU A 95 -19.80 -10.47 4.42
C LEU A 95 -18.58 -10.89 5.26
N GLY A 96 -17.44 -10.23 5.07
CA GLY A 96 -16.21 -10.58 5.78
C GLY A 96 -16.40 -10.49 7.30
N TYR A 97 -15.89 -11.49 8.03
CA TYR A 97 -16.10 -11.63 9.49
C TYR A 97 -17.53 -12.01 9.93
N SER A 98 -18.35 -12.56 9.03
CA SER A 98 -19.68 -13.08 9.39
C SER A 98 -19.61 -14.11 10.52
N VAL A 99 -20.52 -14.03 11.50
CA VAL A 99 -20.68 -15.04 12.56
C VAL A 99 -21.38 -16.30 12.03
N PRO A 100 -21.13 -17.49 12.61
CA PRO A 100 -21.81 -18.72 12.21
C PRO A 100 -23.33 -18.57 12.33
N THR A 101 -24.04 -18.93 11.27
CA THR A 101 -25.49 -18.78 11.21
C THR A 101 -26.10 -19.95 10.44
N HIS A 102 -27.02 -20.67 11.08
CA HIS A 102 -27.87 -21.65 10.41
C HIS A 102 -29.33 -21.33 10.74
N ALA A 103 -30.07 -20.83 9.75
CA ALA A 103 -31.44 -20.36 9.96
C ALA A 103 -32.30 -20.56 8.71
N ARG A 104 -33.61 -20.63 8.93
CA ARG A 104 -34.61 -20.45 7.88
C ARG A 104 -35.42 -19.19 8.17
N MET A 105 -35.63 -18.36 7.17
CA MET A 105 -36.34 -17.08 7.32
C MET A 105 -37.01 -16.63 6.02
N PRO A 106 -38.06 -15.79 6.11
CA PRO A 106 -38.70 -15.23 4.93
C PRO A 106 -37.78 -14.20 4.26
N LEU A 107 -37.98 -14.00 2.95
CA LEU A 107 -37.21 -13.01 2.18
C LEU A 107 -37.24 -11.60 2.79
N GLU A 108 -38.36 -11.19 3.38
CA GLU A 108 -38.49 -9.88 4.03
C GLU A 108 -37.46 -9.66 5.15
N ASP A 109 -37.24 -10.68 5.98
CA ASP A 109 -36.25 -10.64 7.05
C ASP A 109 -34.83 -10.78 6.48
N LEU A 110 -34.65 -11.69 5.52
CA LEU A 110 -33.36 -11.94 4.87
C LEU A 110 -32.81 -10.68 4.18
N ARG A 111 -33.66 -9.85 3.57
CA ARG A 111 -33.25 -8.62 2.85
C ARG A 111 -32.38 -7.68 3.69
N ARG A 112 -32.48 -7.71 5.02
CA ARG A 112 -31.65 -6.90 5.93
C ARG A 112 -30.20 -7.37 6.01
N HIS A 113 -29.94 -8.60 5.57
CA HIS A 113 -28.63 -9.26 5.55
C HIS A 113 -28.07 -9.42 4.13
N LEU A 114 -28.74 -8.85 3.12
CA LEU A 114 -28.33 -8.89 1.73
C LEU A 114 -27.81 -7.52 1.28
N TYR A 115 -26.64 -7.51 0.64
CA TYR A 115 -25.98 -6.29 0.21
C TYR A 115 -25.74 -6.31 -1.31
N SER A 116 -26.29 -5.34 -2.03
CA SER A 116 -26.09 -5.12 -3.48
C SER A 116 -25.67 -3.69 -3.79
N MET A 117 -25.50 -3.37 -5.08
CA MET A 117 -25.23 -2.02 -5.58
C MET A 117 -26.18 -1.69 -6.75
N PRO A 118 -27.25 -0.91 -6.52
CA PRO A 118 -28.21 -0.56 -7.58
C PRO A 118 -27.60 0.22 -8.75
N ASP A 119 -26.56 1.02 -8.50
CA ASP A 119 -25.84 1.78 -9.54
C ASP A 119 -24.93 0.89 -10.41
N ARG A 120 -24.64 -0.34 -9.96
CA ARG A 120 -23.75 -1.31 -10.60
C ARG A 120 -24.36 -2.70 -10.52
N PRO A 121 -25.44 -2.96 -11.27
CA PRO A 121 -26.35 -4.05 -10.99
C PRO A 121 -25.80 -5.44 -11.27
N ASP A 122 -24.65 -5.54 -11.95
CA ASP A 122 -23.98 -6.78 -12.34
C ASP A 122 -22.76 -7.12 -11.46
N TRP A 123 -22.43 -6.30 -10.45
CA TRP A 123 -21.24 -6.48 -9.62
C TRP A 123 -21.61 -6.85 -8.18
N VAL A 124 -20.81 -7.74 -7.58
CA VAL A 124 -20.94 -8.12 -6.16
C VAL A 124 -20.08 -7.17 -5.31
N PRO A 125 -20.65 -6.48 -4.30
CA PRO A 125 -19.87 -5.60 -3.45
C PRO A 125 -19.00 -6.38 -2.45
N TYR A 126 -17.80 -5.88 -2.19
CA TYR A 126 -17.02 -6.27 -1.03
C TYR A 126 -17.48 -5.49 0.22
N ARG A 127 -17.77 -6.22 1.30
CA ARG A 127 -18.21 -5.67 2.60
C ARG A 127 -17.59 -6.48 3.72
N THR A 128 -17.37 -5.83 4.87
CA THR A 128 -16.76 -6.44 6.06
C THR A 128 -17.43 -5.94 7.33
N SER A 129 -17.35 -6.75 8.40
CA SER A 129 -17.81 -6.39 9.74
C SER A 129 -16.80 -6.83 10.80
N TYR A 130 -15.55 -6.34 10.69
CA TYR A 130 -14.44 -6.83 11.51
C TYR A 130 -14.61 -6.65 13.02
N TYR A 131 -15.28 -5.57 13.43
CA TYR A 131 -15.34 -5.14 14.84
C TYR A 131 -16.76 -5.11 15.40
N ASN A 132 -17.75 -5.59 14.63
CA ASN A 132 -19.12 -5.76 15.08
C ASN A 132 -19.61 -7.13 14.65
N ASP A 133 -20.15 -7.90 15.59
CA ASP A 133 -20.72 -9.21 15.27
C ASP A 133 -21.96 -9.01 14.36
N ALA A 134 -21.84 -9.51 13.14
CA ALA A 134 -22.88 -9.46 12.11
C ALA A 134 -22.72 -10.66 11.17
N TRP A 135 -23.68 -10.85 10.27
CA TRP A 135 -23.56 -11.80 9.17
C TRP A 135 -24.36 -11.29 7.97
N GLY A 136 -23.99 -11.74 6.77
CA GLY A 136 -24.77 -11.45 5.58
C GLY A 136 -24.12 -11.95 4.29
N PHE A 137 -24.86 -11.78 3.20
CA PHE A 137 -24.40 -12.10 1.84
C PHE A 137 -24.35 -10.86 0.97
N CYS A 138 -23.35 -10.78 0.10
CA CYS A 138 -23.29 -9.82 -0.99
C CYS A 138 -23.66 -10.51 -2.30
N LEU A 139 -24.39 -9.80 -3.15
CA LEU A 139 -24.86 -10.32 -4.44
C LEU A 139 -25.04 -9.19 -5.45
N THR A 140 -25.18 -9.55 -6.72
CA THR A 140 -25.52 -8.56 -7.75
C THR A 140 -26.93 -8.01 -7.49
N ASP A 141 -27.18 -6.75 -7.87
CA ASP A 141 -28.51 -6.16 -7.69
C ASP A 141 -29.58 -6.88 -8.51
N ARG A 142 -29.19 -7.40 -9.70
CA ARG A 142 -30.08 -8.24 -10.51
C ARG A 142 -30.48 -9.53 -9.80
N GLN A 143 -29.54 -10.21 -9.14
CA GLN A 143 -29.87 -11.39 -8.32
C GLN A 143 -30.82 -11.02 -7.19
N LEU A 144 -30.56 -9.93 -6.46
CA LEU A 144 -31.41 -9.47 -5.36
C LEU A 144 -32.84 -9.14 -5.81
N ALA A 145 -32.99 -8.48 -6.96
CA ALA A 145 -34.28 -8.13 -7.53
C ALA A 145 -35.06 -9.36 -8.03
N ALA A 146 -34.36 -10.42 -8.44
CA ALA A 146 -34.95 -11.64 -8.96
C ALA A 146 -35.31 -12.69 -7.90
N LEU A 147 -34.99 -12.45 -6.62
CA LEU A 147 -35.32 -13.37 -5.52
C LEU A 147 -36.85 -13.50 -5.37
N PRO A 148 -37.43 -14.71 -5.53
CA PRO A 148 -38.85 -14.92 -5.30
C PRO A 148 -39.19 -14.83 -3.80
N ASP A 149 -40.42 -14.44 -3.49
CA ASP A 149 -40.92 -14.54 -2.12
C ASP A 149 -40.91 -16.00 -1.63
N GLY A 150 -40.56 -16.19 -0.37
CA GLY A 150 -40.57 -17.51 0.27
C GLY A 150 -39.56 -17.62 1.42
N GLU A 151 -39.42 -18.84 1.92
CA GLU A 151 -38.50 -19.20 2.99
C GLU A 151 -37.15 -19.61 2.42
N TYR A 152 -36.09 -18.94 2.87
CA TYR A 152 -34.72 -19.21 2.50
C TYR A 152 -34.00 -19.94 3.62
N GLU A 153 -33.07 -20.83 3.26
CA GLU A 153 -32.14 -21.43 4.21
C GLU A 153 -30.78 -20.75 4.10
N VAL A 154 -30.34 -20.18 5.22
CA VAL A 154 -29.03 -19.56 5.40
C VAL A 154 -28.11 -20.57 6.07
N GLN A 155 -26.98 -20.89 5.43
CA GLN A 155 -25.93 -21.71 5.99
C GLN A 155 -24.61 -20.94 5.92
N ILE A 156 -24.13 -20.43 7.05
CA ILE A 156 -22.83 -19.77 7.20
C ILE A 156 -22.04 -20.59 8.21
N ASP A 157 -21.15 -21.46 7.70
CA ASP A 157 -20.23 -22.28 8.47
C ASP A 157 -18.89 -21.56 8.57
N THR A 158 -18.79 -20.74 9.61
CA THR A 158 -17.61 -19.93 9.94
C THR A 158 -17.28 -20.08 11.42
N SER A 159 -16.02 -19.93 11.80
CA SER A 159 -15.62 -19.75 13.20
C SER A 159 -15.15 -18.31 13.45
N LEU A 160 -15.45 -17.78 14.64
CA LEU A 160 -14.93 -16.50 15.14
C LEU A 160 -14.49 -16.69 16.61
N THR A 161 -13.26 -17.16 16.78
CA THR A 161 -12.73 -17.67 18.05
C THR A 161 -11.37 -17.04 18.37
N ASP A 162 -10.87 -17.22 19.59
CA ASP A 162 -9.48 -16.86 19.87
C ASP A 162 -8.54 -17.70 18.99
N GLY A 163 -7.56 -17.03 18.40
CA GLY A 163 -6.58 -17.59 17.49
C GLY A 163 -5.45 -16.60 17.34
N SER A 164 -5.10 -16.23 16.10
CA SER A 164 -4.07 -15.23 15.85
C SER A 164 -4.30 -14.36 14.62
N LEU A 165 -3.72 -13.16 14.69
CA LEU A 165 -3.42 -12.35 13.52
C LEU A 165 -2.11 -12.84 12.91
N THR A 166 -2.19 -13.24 11.65
CA THR A 166 -1.06 -13.74 10.88
C THR A 166 -0.47 -12.62 10.01
N TYR A 167 0.86 -12.51 9.97
CA TYR A 167 1.55 -11.73 8.95
C TYR A 167 2.84 -12.41 8.48
N GLY A 168 3.25 -12.11 7.25
CA GLY A 168 4.51 -12.57 6.66
C GLY A 168 5.59 -11.50 6.71
N GLU A 169 6.82 -11.90 6.96
CA GLU A 169 7.99 -11.03 7.02
C GLU A 169 9.19 -11.66 6.31
N ILE A 170 9.80 -10.88 5.41
CA ILE A 170 11.08 -11.21 4.79
C ILE A 170 12.09 -10.18 5.28
N VAL A 171 13.26 -10.65 5.72
CA VAL A 171 14.41 -9.78 6.03
C VAL A 171 15.59 -10.21 5.18
N LEU A 172 16.11 -9.28 4.40
CA LEU A 172 17.30 -9.45 3.57
C LEU A 172 18.40 -8.54 4.13
N PRO A 173 19.41 -9.08 4.85
CA PRO A 173 20.50 -8.30 5.45
C PRO A 173 21.42 -7.63 4.42
N GLY A 174 21.55 -6.31 4.48
CA GLY A 174 22.45 -5.52 3.62
C GLY A 174 23.83 -5.30 4.22
N ALA A 175 24.63 -4.43 3.60
CA ALA A 175 25.90 -3.98 4.15
C ALA A 175 25.76 -3.11 5.42
N THR A 176 24.56 -2.58 5.66
CA THR A 176 24.20 -1.75 6.83
C THR A 176 22.94 -2.28 7.51
N ASP A 177 22.73 -1.89 8.76
CA ASP A 177 21.50 -2.17 9.51
C ASP A 177 20.40 -1.11 9.29
N GLU A 178 20.67 -0.08 8.49
CA GLU A 178 19.66 0.85 8.00
C GLU A 178 18.66 0.11 7.11
N GLU A 179 17.37 0.35 7.33
CA GLU A 179 16.31 -0.44 6.72
C GLU A 179 15.53 0.30 5.63
N PHE A 180 15.29 -0.38 4.51
CA PHE A 180 14.26 -0.06 3.53
C PHE A 180 13.08 -1.01 3.76
N LEU A 181 11.94 -0.46 4.17
CA LEU A 181 10.73 -1.22 4.48
C LEU A 181 9.72 -1.13 3.33
N VAL A 182 9.23 -2.27 2.85
CA VAL A 182 8.13 -2.36 1.88
C VAL A 182 6.97 -3.09 2.53
N THR A 183 5.76 -2.57 2.42
CA THR A 183 4.56 -3.21 2.98
C THR A 183 3.49 -3.35 1.93
N THR A 184 2.75 -4.46 1.97
CA THR A 184 1.57 -4.69 1.14
C THR A 184 0.49 -5.36 1.99
N HIS A 185 -0.76 -4.93 1.82
CA HIS A 185 -1.85 -5.56 2.56
C HIS A 185 -2.35 -6.82 1.88
N LEU A 186 -2.74 -7.81 2.69
CA LEU A 186 -3.23 -9.11 2.24
C LEU A 186 -4.61 -9.48 2.79
N CYS A 187 -5.38 -8.54 3.30
CA CYS A 187 -6.66 -8.86 3.94
C CYS A 187 -7.84 -9.02 2.97
N HIS A 188 -7.68 -8.62 1.71
CA HIS A 188 -8.76 -8.57 0.72
C HIS A 188 -8.87 -9.88 -0.08
N PRO A 189 -10.01 -10.58 -0.07
CA PRO A 189 -10.23 -11.80 -0.85
C PRO A 189 -10.61 -11.50 -2.30
N ALA A 190 -10.35 -12.43 -3.23
CA ALA A 190 -10.91 -12.48 -4.59
C ALA A 190 -10.83 -11.22 -5.45
N MET A 191 -9.98 -10.26 -5.10
CA MET A 191 -9.76 -9.00 -5.84
C MET A 191 -8.33 -8.94 -6.37
N ALA A 192 -8.20 -8.54 -7.64
CA ALA A 192 -6.94 -8.58 -8.38
C ALA A 192 -6.07 -7.36 -8.09
N ASN A 193 -6.58 -6.15 -8.34
CA ASN A 193 -5.86 -4.90 -8.14
C ASN A 193 -5.74 -4.55 -6.66
N ASP A 194 -6.81 -4.67 -5.87
CA ASP A 194 -6.82 -4.47 -4.41
C ASP A 194 -6.99 -5.80 -3.63
N ASN A 195 -5.93 -6.55 -3.30
CA ASN A 195 -4.54 -6.18 -3.48
C ASN A 195 -3.61 -7.36 -3.84
N SER A 196 -4.13 -8.33 -4.58
CA SER A 196 -3.29 -9.42 -5.11
C SER A 196 -2.13 -8.87 -5.97
N SER A 197 -2.34 -7.73 -6.65
CA SER A 197 -1.30 -7.01 -7.41
C SER A 197 -0.15 -6.52 -6.53
N GLY A 198 -0.44 -5.92 -5.37
CA GLY A 198 0.56 -5.47 -4.40
C GLY A 198 1.36 -6.64 -3.84
N ILE A 199 0.69 -7.74 -3.50
CA ILE A 199 1.34 -8.97 -3.02
C ILE A 199 2.30 -9.52 -4.09
N ALA A 200 1.84 -9.71 -5.32
CA ALA A 200 2.64 -10.26 -6.41
C ALA A 200 3.89 -9.42 -6.70
N VAL A 201 3.76 -8.09 -6.77
CA VAL A 201 4.89 -7.18 -7.02
C VAL A 201 5.87 -7.18 -5.84
N ALA A 202 5.39 -7.19 -4.59
CA ALA A 202 6.26 -7.30 -3.42
C ALA A 202 7.06 -8.62 -3.41
N THR A 203 6.43 -9.73 -3.83
CA THR A 203 7.10 -11.03 -3.99
C THR A 203 8.22 -10.97 -5.02
N GLU A 204 7.96 -10.41 -6.22
CA GLU A 204 9.00 -10.26 -7.26
C GLU A 204 10.12 -9.30 -6.81
N LEU A 205 9.79 -8.22 -6.10
CA LEU A 205 10.79 -7.32 -5.53
C LEU A 205 11.70 -8.05 -4.53
N ALA A 206 11.15 -8.91 -3.67
CA ALA A 206 11.95 -9.72 -2.74
C ALA A 206 12.92 -10.64 -3.48
N ALA A 207 12.45 -11.31 -4.53
CA ALA A 207 13.27 -12.18 -5.37
C ALA A 207 14.40 -11.41 -6.07
N MET A 208 14.06 -10.26 -6.66
CA MET A 208 15.03 -9.38 -7.31
C MET A 208 16.09 -8.87 -6.33
N LEU A 209 15.68 -8.38 -5.16
CA LEU A 209 16.58 -7.88 -4.12
C LEU A 209 17.52 -8.97 -3.61
N ALA A 210 17.02 -10.19 -3.41
CA ALA A 210 17.84 -11.31 -2.95
C ALA A 210 18.91 -11.74 -3.96
N SER A 211 18.76 -11.39 -5.24
CA SER A 211 19.72 -11.73 -6.30
C SER A 211 20.88 -10.75 -6.45
N GLN A 212 20.88 -9.64 -5.70
CA GLN A 212 21.83 -8.53 -5.88
C GLN A 212 22.48 -8.12 -4.55
N PRO A 213 23.70 -7.55 -4.59
CA PRO A 213 24.26 -6.87 -3.42
C PRO A 213 23.37 -5.69 -3.04
N ARG A 214 23.25 -5.42 -1.74
CA ARG A 214 22.44 -4.31 -1.19
C ARG A 214 23.18 -3.59 -0.09
N ARG A 215 23.07 -2.27 -0.05
CA ARG A 215 23.52 -1.42 1.04
C ARG A 215 22.56 -1.50 2.21
N PHE A 216 21.27 -1.32 1.97
CA PHE A 216 20.25 -1.38 3.01
C PHE A 216 19.87 -2.83 3.37
N THR A 217 19.48 -3.01 4.62
CA THR A 217 18.70 -4.18 5.00
C THR A 217 17.27 -3.98 4.50
N TYR A 218 16.79 -4.90 3.66
CA TYR A 218 15.41 -4.82 3.15
C TYR A 218 14.50 -5.65 4.03
N ARG A 219 13.37 -5.06 4.39
CA ARG A 219 12.28 -5.77 5.06
C ARG A 219 11.01 -5.64 4.24
N LEU A 220 10.36 -6.77 3.98
CA LEU A 220 9.09 -6.81 3.27
C LEU A 220 8.02 -7.41 4.18
N LEU A 221 6.92 -6.69 4.35
CA LEU A 221 5.81 -7.07 5.21
C LEU A 221 4.57 -7.36 4.39
N PHE A 222 4.03 -8.56 4.57
CA PHE A 222 2.78 -9.04 4.02
C PHE A 222 1.79 -9.08 5.19
N ILE A 223 0.99 -8.02 5.35
CA ILE A 223 0.26 -7.75 6.60
C ILE A 223 -1.25 -7.51 6.36
N PRO A 224 -2.13 -7.82 7.30
CA PRO A 224 -3.49 -7.28 7.30
C PRO A 224 -3.45 -5.75 7.39
N GLY A 225 -4.14 -5.06 6.48
CA GLY A 225 -4.14 -3.60 6.48
C GLY A 225 -4.64 -3.03 7.81
N THR A 226 -4.07 -1.91 8.25
CA THR A 226 -4.31 -1.25 9.54
C THR A 226 -3.86 -2.06 10.75
N ILE A 227 -4.57 -3.13 11.10
CA ILE A 227 -4.31 -3.85 12.36
C ILE A 227 -2.95 -4.58 12.32
N GLY A 228 -2.53 -5.08 11.16
CA GLY A 228 -1.24 -5.73 10.99
C GLY A 228 -0.06 -4.76 11.05
N SER A 229 -0.16 -3.56 10.46
CA SER A 229 0.87 -2.53 10.57
C SER A 229 0.98 -1.99 12.00
N ILE A 230 -0.15 -1.79 12.68
CA ILE A 230 -0.18 -1.40 14.10
C ILE A 230 0.47 -2.48 14.99
N ALA A 231 0.11 -3.75 14.79
CA ALA A 231 0.70 -4.86 15.52
C ALA A 231 2.21 -4.96 15.28
N TRP A 232 2.65 -4.86 14.02
CA TRP A 232 4.08 -4.90 13.69
C TRP A 232 4.84 -3.74 14.35
N LEU A 233 4.31 -2.51 14.28
CA LEU A 233 4.92 -1.33 14.91
C LEU A 233 5.01 -1.47 16.43
N ALA A 234 3.96 -1.99 17.08
CA ALA A 234 3.93 -2.23 18.52
C ALA A 234 5.00 -3.24 18.97
N LEU A 235 5.23 -4.28 18.16
CA LEU A 235 6.14 -5.38 18.47
C LEU A 235 7.59 -5.13 18.03
N ASN A 236 7.84 -4.12 17.18
CA ASN A 236 9.16 -3.85 16.61
C ASN A 236 9.70 -2.43 16.86
N PRO A 237 9.57 -1.84 18.07
CA PRO A 237 10.00 -0.46 18.31
C PRO A 237 11.51 -0.28 18.07
N ALA A 238 12.33 -1.29 18.38
CA ALA A 238 13.77 -1.28 18.16
C ALA A 238 14.17 -1.17 16.67
N VAL A 239 13.32 -1.64 15.76
CA VAL A 239 13.57 -1.60 14.31
C VAL A 239 13.25 -0.22 13.74
N THR A 240 12.22 0.46 14.28
CA THR A 240 11.69 1.71 13.70
C THR A 240 12.74 2.82 13.54
N GLY A 241 13.69 2.93 14.46
CA GLY A 241 14.78 3.93 14.40
C GLY A 241 15.79 3.72 13.27
N ARG A 242 15.82 2.51 12.67
CA ARG A 242 16.71 2.16 11.56
C ARG A 242 16.07 2.39 10.20
N ILE A 243 14.76 2.58 10.13
CA ILE A 243 14.04 2.73 8.86
C ILE A 243 14.40 4.09 8.22
N ARG A 244 15.01 4.05 7.04
CA ARG A 244 15.37 5.23 6.23
C ARG A 244 14.40 5.47 5.08
N HIS A 245 13.81 4.40 4.56
CA HIS A 245 12.87 4.47 3.44
C HIS A 245 11.71 3.50 3.68
N GLY A 246 10.51 3.93 3.29
CA GLY A 246 9.29 3.17 3.45
C GLY A 246 8.36 3.31 2.26
N LEU A 247 7.81 2.20 1.76
CA LEU A 247 6.80 2.19 0.71
C LEU A 247 5.65 1.25 1.07
N VAL A 248 4.43 1.77 1.00
CA VAL A 248 3.20 0.95 0.93
C VAL A 248 2.87 0.68 -0.53
N LEU A 249 2.65 -0.58 -0.88
CA LEU A 249 2.32 -1.05 -2.23
C LEU A 249 0.86 -1.47 -2.31
N THR A 250 0.11 -0.87 -3.24
CA THR A 250 -1.31 -1.18 -3.44
C THR A 250 -1.79 -0.78 -4.83
N GLY A 251 -2.66 -1.60 -5.45
CA GLY A 251 -3.31 -1.24 -6.71
C GLY A 251 -2.31 -1.01 -7.85
N LEU A 252 -1.55 -2.03 -8.20
CA LEU A 252 -0.39 -1.93 -9.11
C LEU A 252 -0.66 -2.45 -10.52
N GLY A 253 -1.85 -2.95 -10.79
CA GLY A 253 -2.15 -3.74 -11.99
C GLY A 253 -3.12 -3.10 -12.98
N ASP A 254 -3.84 -2.05 -12.62
CA ASP A 254 -4.82 -1.40 -13.50
C ASP A 254 -4.17 -0.47 -14.55
N ARG A 255 -4.93 -0.07 -15.58
CA ARG A 255 -4.41 0.74 -16.70
C ARG A 255 -4.27 2.24 -16.37
N GLY A 256 -4.65 2.68 -15.17
CA GLY A 256 -4.52 4.07 -14.73
C GLY A 256 -3.08 4.54 -14.68
N ALA A 257 -2.89 5.86 -14.63
CA ALA A 257 -1.56 6.44 -14.47
C ALA A 257 -0.97 6.10 -13.08
N PRO A 258 0.35 5.86 -12.96
CA PRO A 258 1.00 5.68 -11.67
C PRO A 258 0.75 6.89 -10.75
N THR A 259 0.44 6.62 -9.49
CA THR A 259 0.23 7.60 -8.43
C THR A 259 1.17 7.33 -7.26
N TYR A 260 1.97 8.33 -6.91
CA TYR A 260 2.73 8.34 -5.67
C TYR A 260 2.11 9.31 -4.66
N LYS A 261 1.79 8.81 -3.47
CA LYS A 261 1.42 9.63 -2.32
C LYS A 261 2.64 9.81 -1.44
N ARG A 262 3.03 11.06 -1.23
CA ARG A 262 4.17 11.42 -0.38
C ARG A 262 3.95 11.02 1.07
N SER A 263 5.06 10.81 1.76
CA SER A 263 5.11 10.68 3.20
C SER A 263 4.62 11.96 3.90
N ARG A 264 4.29 11.84 5.19
CA ARG A 264 3.95 13.01 6.02
C ARG A 264 5.04 14.09 6.03
N ARG A 265 6.30 13.70 5.84
CA ARG A 265 7.44 14.63 5.78
C ARG A 265 7.42 15.44 4.47
N GLY A 266 6.96 14.84 3.38
CA GLY A 266 6.75 15.49 2.08
C GLY A 266 8.02 15.62 1.23
N ASP A 267 9.19 15.60 1.85
CA ASP A 267 10.50 15.81 1.21
C ASP A 267 11.53 14.73 1.61
N ALA A 268 11.09 13.61 2.18
CA ALA A 268 11.99 12.52 2.53
C ALA A 268 12.69 11.98 1.27
N THR A 269 13.87 11.38 1.41
CA THR A 269 14.61 10.80 0.27
C THR A 269 13.75 9.85 -0.56
N ILE A 270 12.88 9.06 0.08
CA ILE A 270 11.96 8.17 -0.66
C ILE A 270 10.95 8.95 -1.51
N ASP A 271 10.47 10.10 -1.02
CA ASP A 271 9.52 10.96 -1.75
C ASP A 271 10.15 11.49 -3.03
N ARG A 272 11.39 11.97 -2.90
CA ARG A 272 12.17 12.53 -4.01
C ARG A 272 12.62 11.44 -4.98
N ALA A 273 13.08 10.30 -4.49
CA ALA A 273 13.49 9.17 -5.31
C ALA A 273 12.33 8.60 -6.15
N THR A 274 11.14 8.42 -5.55
CA THR A 274 9.96 7.95 -6.31
C THR A 274 9.47 8.99 -7.31
N ALA A 275 9.43 10.27 -6.92
CA ALA A 275 9.09 11.35 -7.85
C ALA A 275 10.04 11.39 -9.05
N ARG A 276 11.34 11.19 -8.81
CA ARG A 276 12.36 11.11 -9.83
C ARG A 276 12.17 9.90 -10.76
N ALA A 277 11.99 8.71 -10.18
CA ALA A 277 11.75 7.48 -10.95
C ALA A 277 10.52 7.61 -11.85
N LEU A 278 9.45 8.26 -11.37
CA LEU A 278 8.25 8.57 -12.15
C LEU A 278 8.52 9.54 -13.29
N ALA A 279 9.22 10.65 -13.02
CA ALA A 279 9.57 11.64 -14.03
C ALA A 279 10.43 11.07 -15.15
N GLU A 280 11.38 10.18 -14.83
CA GLU A 280 12.25 9.50 -15.80
C GLU A 280 11.48 8.61 -16.79
N THR A 281 10.25 8.21 -16.46
CA THR A 281 9.41 7.46 -17.41
C THR A 281 8.93 8.28 -18.60
N GLY A 282 8.95 9.63 -18.50
CA GLY A 282 8.40 10.53 -19.52
C GLY A 282 6.88 10.38 -19.75
N ARG A 283 6.16 9.65 -18.89
CA ARG A 283 4.73 9.37 -19.03
C ARG A 283 3.90 10.08 -17.96
N PRO A 284 2.58 10.26 -18.21
CA PRO A 284 1.68 10.82 -17.21
C PRO A 284 1.72 10.02 -15.91
N HIS A 285 1.84 10.74 -14.80
CA HIS A 285 1.80 10.21 -13.45
C HIS A 285 1.25 11.28 -12.50
N ARG A 286 0.86 10.86 -11.29
CA ARG A 286 0.33 11.75 -10.26
C ARG A 286 1.21 11.68 -9.03
N ILE A 287 1.53 12.84 -8.45
CA ILE A 287 2.11 12.93 -7.12
C ILE A 287 1.10 13.69 -6.26
N VAL A 288 0.70 13.07 -5.15
CA VAL A 288 -0.24 13.67 -4.20
C VAL A 288 0.41 13.83 -2.84
N ASP A 289 0.09 14.91 -2.15
CA ASP A 289 0.61 15.15 -0.80
C ASP A 289 -0.07 14.22 0.22
N PHE A 290 0.58 14.09 1.37
CA PHE A 290 0.10 13.24 2.43
C PHE A 290 -1.26 13.73 2.96
N SER A 291 -2.15 12.77 3.18
CA SER A 291 -3.33 12.88 4.03
C SER A 291 -3.37 11.66 4.95
N PRO A 292 -3.92 11.74 6.17
CA PRO A 292 -3.97 10.59 7.09
C PRO A 292 -5.06 9.56 6.73
N TYR A 293 -5.41 9.44 5.45
CA TYR A 293 -6.43 8.55 4.93
C TYR A 293 -5.92 7.71 3.75
N GLY A 294 -6.39 6.47 3.64
CA GLY A 294 -5.91 5.50 2.66
C GLY A 294 -5.44 4.23 3.35
N TYR A 295 -4.19 3.84 3.12
CA TYR A 295 -3.65 2.56 3.56
C TYR A 295 -2.66 2.73 4.73
N ASP A 296 -1.73 1.79 4.89
CA ASP A 296 -0.86 1.67 6.06
C ASP A 296 0.11 2.83 6.25
N GLU A 297 0.33 3.68 5.24
CA GLU A 297 1.18 4.86 5.37
C GLU A 297 0.70 5.76 6.50
N ARG A 298 -0.62 5.75 6.80
CA ARG A 298 -1.20 6.49 7.93
C ARG A 298 -0.70 6.01 9.29
N GLN A 299 -0.35 4.72 9.43
CA GLN A 299 0.18 4.16 10.68
C GLN A 299 1.66 4.47 10.83
N PHE A 300 2.45 4.19 9.79
CA PHE A 300 3.89 4.46 9.77
C PHE A 300 4.21 5.96 9.88
N CYS A 301 3.37 6.83 9.29
CA CYS A 301 3.50 8.28 9.39
C CYS A 301 2.75 8.91 10.58
N SER A 302 2.15 8.12 11.46
CA SER A 302 1.50 8.66 12.67
C SER A 302 2.51 9.46 13.52
N PRO A 303 2.10 10.50 14.28
CA PRO A 303 3.03 11.45 14.87
C PRO A 303 4.11 10.85 15.79
N GLY A 304 3.81 9.75 16.48
CA GLY A 304 4.76 9.06 17.37
C GLY A 304 5.87 8.29 16.63
N PHE A 305 5.60 7.83 15.40
CA PHE A 305 6.59 7.13 14.57
C PHE A 305 7.21 8.05 13.52
N ASN A 306 6.35 8.83 12.83
CA ASN A 306 6.70 9.81 11.80
C ASN A 306 7.72 9.27 10.77
N LEU A 307 7.59 8.01 10.37
CA LEU A 307 8.54 7.34 9.48
C LEU A 307 8.41 7.88 8.03
N PRO A 308 9.49 7.84 7.23
CA PRO A 308 9.49 8.30 5.84
C PRO A 308 8.79 7.27 4.92
N PHE A 309 7.47 7.21 5.01
CA PHE A 309 6.64 6.24 4.31
C PHE A 309 5.77 6.88 3.24
N GLY A 310 6.06 6.60 1.97
CA GLY A 310 5.17 6.92 0.86
C GLY A 310 4.22 5.76 0.53
N ARG A 311 3.26 6.00 -0.35
CA ARG A 311 2.42 4.94 -0.95
C ARG A 311 2.52 5.00 -2.47
N PHE A 312 2.84 3.88 -3.08
CA PHE A 312 2.88 3.74 -4.53
C PHE A 312 1.72 2.85 -5.00
N GLY A 313 1.01 3.33 -6.02
CA GLY A 313 -0.09 2.64 -6.67
C GLY A 313 -0.33 3.19 -8.08
N ARG A 314 -1.40 2.77 -8.74
CA ARG A 314 -1.88 3.34 -10.00
C ARG A 314 -3.15 4.13 -9.76
N SER A 315 -4.32 3.58 -10.09
CA SER A 315 -5.60 4.21 -9.70
C SER A 315 -5.74 4.23 -8.18
N GLN A 316 -6.16 5.37 -7.63
CA GLN A 316 -6.31 5.51 -6.18
C GLN A 316 -7.59 4.82 -5.69
N HIS A 317 -7.52 4.25 -4.48
CA HIS A 317 -8.67 3.65 -3.80
C HIS A 317 -9.89 4.57 -3.83
N GLY A 318 -11.05 4.01 -4.16
CA GLY A 318 -12.31 4.75 -4.29
C GLY A 318 -12.42 5.68 -5.52
N GLU A 319 -11.38 5.82 -6.34
CA GLU A 319 -11.40 6.66 -7.56
C GLU A 319 -11.61 5.86 -8.85
N TYR A 320 -11.59 4.52 -8.79
CA TYR A 320 -11.92 3.65 -9.93
C TYR A 320 -13.19 2.84 -9.67
N PRO A 321 -14.05 2.60 -10.69
CA PRO A 321 -15.32 1.91 -10.50
C PRO A 321 -15.19 0.50 -9.90
N GLU A 322 -14.18 -0.27 -10.28
CA GLU A 322 -14.05 -1.67 -9.90
C GLU A 322 -13.72 -1.85 -8.40
N TYR A 323 -13.23 -0.80 -7.73
CA TYR A 323 -12.76 -0.83 -6.34
C TYR A 323 -13.80 -1.43 -5.38
N HIS A 324 -13.38 -2.41 -4.57
CA HIS A 324 -14.23 -3.13 -3.61
C HIS A 324 -15.44 -3.81 -4.26
N THR A 325 -15.27 -4.38 -5.45
CA THR A 325 -16.31 -5.15 -6.14
C THR A 325 -15.73 -6.36 -6.87
N SER A 326 -16.58 -7.28 -7.31
CA SER A 326 -16.20 -8.40 -8.17
C SER A 326 -15.69 -7.99 -9.56
N ALA A 327 -15.81 -6.73 -9.94
CA ALA A 327 -15.21 -6.22 -11.18
C ALA A 327 -13.71 -5.96 -11.05
N ASP A 328 -13.17 -5.90 -9.83
CA ASP A 328 -11.72 -5.92 -9.58
C ASP A 328 -11.19 -7.35 -9.76
N ASN A 329 -11.23 -7.82 -11.00
CA ASN A 329 -10.91 -9.19 -11.39
C ASN A 329 -9.64 -9.26 -12.25
N LEU A 330 -9.28 -10.47 -12.70
CA LEU A 330 -8.05 -10.69 -13.44
C LEU A 330 -7.99 -9.97 -14.79
N ASP A 331 -9.12 -9.67 -15.42
CA ASP A 331 -9.19 -8.93 -16.71
C ASP A 331 -8.95 -7.43 -16.53
N PHE A 332 -9.27 -6.91 -15.34
CA PHE A 332 -9.03 -5.52 -14.97
C PHE A 332 -7.52 -5.22 -14.83
N VAL A 333 -6.77 -6.20 -14.31
CA VAL A 333 -5.31 -6.11 -14.13
C VAL A 333 -4.58 -6.59 -15.39
N THR A 334 -3.52 -5.88 -15.79
CA THR A 334 -2.75 -6.20 -17.01
C THR A 334 -1.29 -6.55 -16.75
N PRO A 335 -0.70 -7.47 -17.53
CA PRO A 335 0.74 -7.72 -17.52
C PRO A 335 1.57 -6.44 -17.70
N GLU A 336 1.17 -5.57 -18.62
CA GLU A 336 1.91 -4.36 -18.96
C GLU A 336 1.94 -3.37 -17.79
N ALA A 337 0.81 -3.14 -17.11
CA ALA A 337 0.75 -2.26 -15.96
C ALA A 337 1.52 -2.82 -14.74
N LEU A 338 1.48 -4.14 -14.53
CA LEU A 338 2.25 -4.79 -13.48
C LEU A 338 3.76 -4.66 -13.71
N ALA A 339 4.23 -4.95 -14.93
CA ALA A 339 5.63 -4.79 -15.32
C ALA A 339 6.08 -3.33 -15.17
N ASP A 340 5.22 -2.40 -15.56
CA ASP A 340 5.46 -0.97 -15.45
C ASP A 340 5.63 -0.52 -13.99
N SER A 341 4.70 -0.90 -13.13
CA SER A 341 4.75 -0.62 -11.69
C SER A 341 6.00 -1.21 -11.05
N PHE A 342 6.35 -2.45 -11.40
CA PHE A 342 7.58 -3.10 -10.93
C PHE A 342 8.84 -2.34 -11.39
N ALA A 343 8.91 -1.92 -12.65
CA ALA A 343 10.05 -1.19 -13.18
C ALA A 343 10.27 0.17 -12.46
N ILE A 344 9.19 0.89 -12.16
CA ILE A 344 9.26 2.17 -11.42
C ILE A 344 9.72 1.95 -9.96
N LEU A 345 9.19 0.91 -9.30
CA LEU A 345 9.59 0.56 -7.92
C LEU A 345 11.05 0.13 -7.86
N ARG A 346 11.49 -0.69 -8.80
CA ARG A 346 12.90 -1.07 -8.96
C ARG A 346 13.78 0.17 -9.16
N ARG A 347 13.38 1.08 -10.04
CA ARG A 347 14.13 2.32 -10.29
C ARG A 347 14.20 3.21 -9.04
N THR A 348 13.11 3.30 -8.28
CA THR A 348 13.08 4.00 -6.99
C THR A 348 14.10 3.41 -6.03
N ILE A 349 14.13 2.09 -5.91
CA ILE A 349 15.09 1.36 -5.07
C ILE A 349 16.54 1.60 -5.51
N GLU A 350 16.81 1.53 -6.82
CA GLU A 350 18.14 1.80 -7.40
C GLU A 350 18.64 3.21 -7.04
N ILE A 351 17.77 4.22 -7.14
CA ILE A 351 18.09 5.60 -6.75
C ILE A 351 18.43 5.65 -5.25
N CYS A 352 17.60 5.09 -4.37
CA CYS A 352 17.87 5.09 -2.92
C CYS A 352 19.16 4.34 -2.53
N GLU A 353 19.44 3.20 -3.15
CA GLU A 353 20.66 2.41 -2.90
C GLU A 353 21.93 3.19 -3.27
N ALA A 354 21.91 3.85 -4.42
CA ALA A 354 23.02 4.64 -4.94
C ALA A 354 23.15 6.02 -4.29
N ASP A 355 22.08 6.58 -3.73
CA ASP A 355 22.09 7.91 -3.13
C ASP A 355 22.98 7.97 -1.89
N GLN A 356 24.16 8.58 -2.05
CA GLN A 356 25.20 8.68 -1.04
C GLN A 356 25.68 10.12 -0.91
N VAL A 357 26.28 10.43 0.23
CA VAL A 357 26.93 11.72 0.48
C VAL A 357 28.43 11.53 0.32
N TRP A 358 29.04 12.40 -0.48
CA TRP A 358 30.48 12.36 -0.78
C TRP A 358 31.17 13.62 -0.28
N ARG A 359 32.48 13.51 -0.03
CA ARG A 359 33.36 14.64 0.25
C ARG A 359 34.48 14.73 -0.78
N ASN A 360 34.61 15.90 -1.40
CA ASN A 360 35.69 16.26 -2.31
C ASN A 360 37.01 16.40 -1.54
N THR A 361 38.04 15.68 -1.99
CA THR A 361 39.39 15.68 -1.39
C THR A 361 40.27 16.81 -1.91
N SER A 362 39.82 17.52 -2.95
CA SER A 362 40.48 18.68 -3.57
C SER A 362 39.50 19.87 -3.68
N PRO A 363 39.04 20.46 -2.56
CA PRO A 363 37.97 21.46 -2.55
C PRO A 363 38.41 22.88 -2.92
N TYR A 364 39.71 23.18 -2.97
CA TYR A 364 40.22 24.52 -3.25
C TYR A 364 40.52 24.71 -4.75
N GLY A 365 39.53 25.23 -5.48
CA GLY A 365 39.56 25.34 -6.95
C GLY A 365 39.22 24.01 -7.65
N GLU A 366 39.06 24.03 -8.96
CA GLU A 366 38.79 22.80 -9.71
C GLU A 366 40.06 21.95 -9.90
N PRO A 367 40.01 20.63 -9.64
CA PRO A 367 41.15 19.77 -9.91
C PRO A 367 41.36 19.62 -11.42
N GLN A 368 42.62 19.51 -11.85
CA GLN A 368 42.97 19.30 -13.26
C GLN A 368 42.58 17.88 -13.73
N LEU A 369 41.32 17.69 -14.13
CA LEU A 369 40.71 16.39 -14.44
C LEU A 369 41.41 15.63 -15.58
N GLY A 370 41.95 16.36 -16.56
CA GLY A 370 42.63 15.76 -17.72
C GLY A 370 43.84 14.90 -17.37
N ARG A 371 44.61 15.27 -16.33
CA ARG A 371 45.75 14.48 -15.86
C ARG A 371 45.34 13.13 -15.23
N ARG A 372 44.07 12.99 -14.87
CA ARG A 372 43.49 11.80 -14.24
C ARG A 372 42.71 10.94 -15.23
N GLY A 373 42.80 11.24 -16.53
CA GLY A 373 42.14 10.46 -17.59
C GLY A 373 40.63 10.67 -17.71
N LEU A 374 40.02 11.49 -16.85
CA LEU A 374 38.56 11.69 -16.77
C LEU A 374 37.94 12.33 -18.02
N TYR A 375 38.71 13.02 -18.87
CA TYR A 375 38.21 13.53 -20.15
C TYR A 375 38.32 12.53 -21.31
N ARG A 376 39.15 11.47 -21.18
CA ARG A 376 39.32 10.46 -22.25
C ARG A 376 38.15 9.49 -22.31
N SER A 377 37.53 9.17 -21.17
CA SER A 377 36.30 8.38 -21.08
C SER A 377 35.09 9.07 -21.73
N ILE A 378 35.12 10.40 -21.81
CA ILE A 378 34.02 11.22 -22.36
C ILE A 378 34.12 11.40 -23.89
N GLY A 379 35.31 11.20 -24.47
CA GLY A 379 35.57 11.47 -25.90
C GLY A 379 34.85 10.56 -26.89
N ALA A 380 34.26 9.45 -26.43
CA ALA A 380 33.60 8.44 -27.27
C ALA A 380 32.06 8.41 -27.14
N THR A 381 31.46 9.30 -26.35
CA THR A 381 30.03 9.25 -25.99
C THR A 381 29.25 10.44 -26.54
N MET A 382 28.02 10.22 -27.01
CA MET A 382 27.18 11.27 -27.61
C MET A 382 26.70 12.36 -26.63
N ASN A 383 27.01 12.27 -25.33
CA ASN A 383 26.54 13.21 -24.29
C ASN A 383 27.67 13.86 -23.47
N ARG A 384 28.71 14.35 -24.16
CA ARG A 384 29.94 14.87 -23.55
C ARG A 384 29.70 16.00 -22.52
N ALA A 385 28.84 16.95 -22.85
CA ALA A 385 28.59 18.12 -22.00
C ALA A 385 27.90 17.75 -20.67
N SER A 386 26.95 16.81 -20.68
CA SER A 386 26.26 16.38 -19.46
C SER A 386 27.18 15.60 -18.53
N ILE A 387 28.09 14.78 -19.08
CA ILE A 387 29.07 14.03 -18.29
C ILE A 387 30.07 14.99 -17.64
N GLU A 388 30.60 15.93 -18.41
CA GLU A 388 31.51 16.96 -17.89
C GLU A 388 30.85 17.81 -16.81
N MET A 389 29.63 18.27 -17.05
CA MET A 389 28.84 19.03 -16.09
C MET A 389 28.55 18.22 -14.82
N GLY A 390 28.27 16.91 -14.94
CA GLY A 390 28.10 16.00 -13.81
C GLY A 390 29.35 15.94 -12.91
N LEU A 391 30.55 15.81 -13.51
CA LEU A 391 31.81 15.82 -12.75
C LEU A 391 32.00 17.14 -11.98
N LEU A 392 31.74 18.28 -12.62
CA LEU A 392 31.89 19.60 -12.01
C LEU A 392 30.89 19.83 -10.88
N TRP A 393 29.61 19.48 -11.07
CA TRP A 393 28.59 19.59 -10.02
C TRP A 393 28.90 18.72 -8.82
N VAL A 394 29.30 17.46 -9.05
CA VAL A 394 29.67 16.57 -7.95
C VAL A 394 30.86 17.12 -7.17
N LEU A 395 31.92 17.57 -7.85
CA LEU A 395 33.07 18.18 -7.16
C LEU A 395 32.69 19.43 -6.36
N ASN A 396 31.77 20.24 -6.89
CA ASN A 396 31.35 21.48 -6.25
C ASN A 396 30.49 21.25 -5.00
N LEU A 397 29.57 20.30 -5.05
CA LEU A 397 28.56 20.08 -4.00
C LEU A 397 28.87 18.91 -3.06
N ALA A 398 29.86 18.06 -3.37
CA ALA A 398 30.35 17.02 -2.46
C ALA A 398 31.17 17.62 -1.30
N ASP A 399 30.51 18.37 -0.42
CA ASP A 399 31.10 18.95 0.80
C ASP A 399 30.89 18.05 2.05
N GLY A 400 30.22 16.92 1.87
CA GLY A 400 29.82 16.01 2.94
C GLY A 400 28.42 16.28 3.51
N THR A 401 27.62 17.14 2.87
CA THR A 401 26.23 17.41 3.28
C THR A 401 25.19 17.14 2.19
N ASN A 402 25.55 17.31 0.91
CA ASN A 402 24.65 17.06 -0.21
C ASN A 402 24.72 15.60 -0.66
N SER A 403 23.56 14.96 -0.79
CA SER A 403 23.41 13.64 -1.41
C SER A 403 23.53 13.73 -2.94
N LEU A 404 23.74 12.59 -3.61
CA LEU A 404 23.75 12.57 -5.08
C LEU A 404 22.40 12.99 -5.66
N LEU A 405 21.29 12.71 -4.96
CA LEU A 405 19.97 13.17 -5.35
C LEU A 405 19.84 14.70 -5.23
N ASP A 406 20.37 15.32 -4.17
CA ASP A 406 20.45 16.79 -4.05
C ASP A 406 21.22 17.41 -5.22
N ILE A 407 22.35 16.80 -5.58
CA ILE A 407 23.19 17.27 -6.68
C ILE A 407 22.46 17.12 -8.01
N ALA A 408 21.80 15.99 -8.26
CA ALA A 408 21.04 15.73 -9.48
C ALA A 408 19.87 16.70 -9.67
N GLU A 409 19.15 17.02 -8.60
CA GLU A 409 18.07 18.01 -8.64
C GLU A 409 18.61 19.43 -8.83
N ARG A 410 19.67 19.81 -8.12
CA ARG A 410 20.27 21.14 -8.23
C ARG A 410 20.86 21.40 -9.61
N ALA A 411 21.47 20.38 -10.20
CA ALA A 411 22.13 20.43 -11.50
C ALA A 411 21.17 20.27 -12.68
N ASP A 412 19.92 19.87 -12.44
CA ASP A 412 18.97 19.44 -13.47
C ASP A 412 19.57 18.37 -14.40
N LEU A 413 20.24 17.37 -13.82
CA LEU A 413 20.90 16.28 -14.54
C LEU A 413 20.28 14.93 -14.20
N PRO A 414 20.25 13.96 -15.15
CA PRO A 414 19.92 12.55 -14.88
C PRO A 414 20.64 12.02 -13.64
N PHE A 415 19.94 11.33 -12.74
CA PHE A 415 20.55 10.81 -11.51
C PHE A 415 21.75 9.91 -11.82
N ASP A 416 21.64 9.04 -12.83
CA ASP A 416 22.73 8.16 -13.25
C ASP A 416 23.93 8.94 -13.78
N ALA A 417 23.75 10.10 -14.40
CA ALA A 417 24.88 10.92 -14.85
C ALA A 417 25.69 11.44 -13.65
N VAL A 418 24.99 11.83 -12.57
CA VAL A 418 25.60 12.30 -11.32
C VAL A 418 26.24 11.14 -10.55
N ALA A 419 25.57 9.99 -10.44
CA ALA A 419 26.12 8.81 -9.79
C ALA A 419 27.38 8.28 -10.50
N ASN A 420 27.33 8.14 -11.82
CA ASN A 420 28.50 7.72 -12.62
C ASN A 420 29.66 8.74 -12.51
N ALA A 421 29.36 10.03 -12.42
CA ALA A 421 30.37 11.05 -12.19
C ALA A 421 31.03 10.90 -10.81
N ALA A 422 30.24 10.64 -9.76
CA ALA A 422 30.76 10.38 -8.44
C ALA A 422 31.66 9.14 -8.40
N ASP A 423 31.25 8.03 -9.02
CA ASP A 423 32.05 6.80 -9.11
C ASP A 423 33.38 7.05 -9.83
N ALA A 424 33.35 7.78 -10.96
CA ALA A 424 34.55 8.11 -11.72
C ALA A 424 35.53 8.99 -10.90
N LEU A 425 35.01 9.96 -10.13
CA LEU A 425 35.82 10.82 -9.28
C LEU A 425 36.39 10.07 -8.06
N ALA A 426 35.59 9.20 -7.44
CA ALA A 426 36.04 8.33 -6.35
C ALA A 426 37.15 7.38 -6.83
N GLY A 427 37.03 6.81 -8.04
CA GLY A 427 38.03 5.94 -8.65
C GLY A 427 39.39 6.60 -8.89
N VAL A 428 39.47 7.93 -8.93
CA VAL A 428 40.72 8.69 -9.02
C VAL A 428 41.10 9.43 -7.73
N GLY A 429 40.44 9.09 -6.62
CA GLY A 429 40.72 9.62 -5.28
C GLY A 429 40.28 11.08 -5.07
N LEU A 430 39.42 11.62 -5.93
CA LEU A 430 38.87 12.98 -5.78
C LEU A 430 37.65 13.04 -4.87
N LEU A 431 37.03 11.90 -4.56
CA LEU A 431 35.94 11.79 -3.59
C LEU A 431 36.24 10.68 -2.56
N VAL A 432 35.74 10.89 -1.36
CA VAL A 432 35.62 9.85 -0.31
C VAL A 432 34.19 9.84 0.22
N ALA A 433 33.67 8.66 0.56
CA ALA A 433 32.34 8.55 1.16
C ALA A 433 32.31 9.34 2.48
N ALA A 434 31.32 10.21 2.65
CA ALA A 434 31.10 10.86 3.93
C ALA A 434 30.42 9.86 4.88
N PRO A 435 30.78 9.83 6.17
CA PRO A 435 29.99 9.10 7.15
C PRO A 435 28.55 9.62 7.08
N ALA A 436 27.58 8.71 7.10
CA ALA A 436 26.16 9.08 7.13
C ALA A 436 25.96 10.13 8.22
N ALA A 437 25.50 11.33 7.86
CA ALA A 437 25.11 12.30 8.85
C ALA A 437 24.06 11.63 9.73
N ALA A 438 24.31 11.57 11.05
CA ALA A 438 23.33 11.04 11.99
C ALA A 438 22.03 11.81 11.71
N ALA A 439 21.04 11.12 11.14
CA ALA A 439 19.75 11.70 10.83
C ALA A 439 19.32 12.45 12.10
N GLY A 440 19.16 13.77 12.00
CA GLY A 440 18.79 14.59 13.14
C GLY A 440 17.61 13.94 13.83
N GLY A 441 17.88 13.31 14.98
CA GLY A 441 16.83 12.68 15.76
C GLY A 441 15.78 13.75 16.06
N PRO A 442 14.50 13.37 16.23
CA PRO A 442 13.55 14.30 16.81
C PRO A 442 14.22 14.83 18.08
N GLY A 443 14.39 16.15 18.15
CA GLY A 443 15.06 16.77 19.28
C GLY A 443 14.49 16.18 20.56
N ALA A 444 15.38 15.80 21.48
CA ALA A 444 15.03 15.39 22.82
C ALA A 444 14.17 16.49 23.47
N ARG A 445 12.86 16.37 23.29
CA ARG A 445 11.81 17.03 24.04
C ARG A 445 10.84 15.93 24.38
N ASP A 446 11.04 15.42 25.59
CA ASP A 446 10.13 14.58 26.35
C ASP A 446 9.48 13.44 25.56
N THR A 447 10.25 12.39 25.30
CA THR A 447 9.67 11.05 25.24
C THR A 447 9.08 10.76 26.62
N LEU A 448 7.80 11.06 26.80
CA LEU A 448 7.03 10.48 27.89
C LEU A 448 7.13 8.95 27.72
N PRO A 449 7.52 8.20 28.76
CA PRO A 449 7.48 6.75 28.68
C PRO A 449 6.05 6.33 28.34
N ILE A 450 5.91 5.42 27.37
CA ILE A 450 4.64 4.72 27.13
C ILE A 450 4.31 4.03 28.45
N ALA A 451 3.36 4.60 29.19
CA ALA A 451 2.94 4.07 30.46
C ALA A 451 2.30 2.71 30.20
N HIS A 452 2.95 1.67 30.71
CA HIS A 452 2.36 0.35 30.83
C HIS A 452 1.17 0.49 31.78
N VAL A 453 -0.05 0.59 31.26
CA VAL A 453 -1.27 0.52 32.07
C VAL A 453 -1.41 -0.95 32.49
N PRO A 454 -1.30 -1.30 33.78
CA PRO A 454 -1.61 -2.65 34.23
C PRO A 454 -3.13 -2.86 34.19
N PRO A 455 -3.62 -4.09 34.00
CA PRO A 455 -5.04 -4.36 34.03
C PRO A 455 -5.54 -4.20 35.47
N THR A 456 -6.14 -3.04 35.78
CA THR A 456 -6.86 -2.84 37.03
C THR A 456 -8.22 -3.52 36.90
N GLY A 457 -8.45 -4.51 37.78
CA GLY A 457 -9.65 -5.33 37.83
C GLY A 457 -10.94 -4.54 37.86
N VAL A 458 -11.91 -5.06 37.12
CA VAL A 458 -13.31 -4.64 37.15
C VAL A 458 -13.89 -5.05 38.51
N PRO A 459 -14.44 -4.12 39.33
CA PRO A 459 -15.39 -4.51 40.34
C PRO A 459 -16.76 -4.68 39.67
N GLU A 460 -17.31 -5.88 39.77
CA GLU A 460 -18.72 -6.15 39.51
C GLU A 460 -19.65 -5.26 40.37
N MET A 461 -20.86 -5.02 39.83
CA MET A 461 -22.17 -4.85 40.48
C MET A 461 -22.93 -3.61 39.95
N PRO A 462 -24.28 -3.59 39.95
CA PRO A 462 -25.20 -4.56 39.36
C PRO A 462 -26.25 -3.88 38.44
N VAL A 463 -27.02 -4.69 37.72
CA VAL A 463 -28.19 -4.31 36.92
C VAL A 463 -29.30 -3.73 37.83
N THR A 464 -29.79 -2.52 37.55
CA THR A 464 -31.22 -2.14 37.44
C THR A 464 -31.41 -0.62 37.48
N ALA A 465 -32.35 -0.15 36.65
CA ALA A 465 -33.29 0.98 36.86
C ALA A 465 -33.30 1.97 35.68
N ALA A 466 -34.44 1.95 35.00
CA ALA A 466 -34.86 2.92 34.00
C ALA A 466 -35.09 4.31 34.60
N LEU A 467 -35.16 5.31 33.70
CA LEU A 467 -35.97 6.56 33.68
C LEU A 467 -35.09 7.80 33.33
N PRO A 468 -35.67 8.93 32.84
CA PRO A 468 -36.95 9.13 32.13
C PRO A 468 -36.84 10.01 30.86
N VAL A 469 -37.88 9.95 30.02
CA VAL A 469 -38.18 10.90 28.94
C VAL A 469 -38.68 12.24 29.53
N PRO A 470 -38.21 13.42 29.08
CA PRO A 470 -38.77 14.70 29.50
C PRO A 470 -39.96 15.14 28.60
N PRO A 471 -40.88 15.97 29.14
CA PRO A 471 -42.23 16.13 28.62
C PRO A 471 -42.36 17.19 27.51
N THR A 472 -43.35 17.01 26.65
CA THR A 472 -43.89 18.00 25.72
C THR A 472 -44.84 18.97 26.42
N ARG A 473 -44.74 20.28 26.13
CA ARG A 473 -45.87 21.23 26.26
C ARG A 473 -45.78 22.39 25.23
N PRO A 474 -46.92 23.03 24.89
CA PRO A 474 -47.17 23.65 23.57
C PRO A 474 -47.30 25.19 23.56
N GLY A 475 -47.11 25.80 22.38
CA GLY A 475 -47.60 27.13 21.93
C GLY A 475 -46.95 28.36 22.58
N ALA A 476 -46.63 29.47 21.91
CA ALA A 476 -46.97 30.02 20.58
C ALA A 476 -45.94 31.16 20.23
N PRO A 477 -46.14 32.07 19.24
CA PRO A 477 -45.32 32.16 18.02
C PRO A 477 -44.54 33.49 17.83
N ALA A 478 -43.53 33.50 16.94
CA ALA A 478 -43.18 34.63 16.05
C ALA A 478 -41.98 34.31 15.12
N MET A 479 -42.27 34.11 13.82
CA MET A 479 -41.69 34.70 12.59
C MET A 479 -40.17 35.06 12.46
N PRO A 480 -39.63 35.09 11.21
CA PRO A 480 -38.44 34.34 10.81
C PRO A 480 -37.13 35.15 10.77
N ALA A 481 -36.01 34.45 10.91
CA ALA A 481 -34.66 34.95 10.65
C ALA A 481 -34.19 34.52 9.23
N PRO A 482 -33.30 35.32 8.61
CA PRO A 482 -33.14 35.37 7.15
C PRO A 482 -32.24 34.28 6.58
N SER A 483 -32.55 33.90 5.35
CA SER A 483 -31.75 33.07 4.46
C SER A 483 -30.44 33.75 4.06
N THR A 484 -29.32 33.06 4.24
CA THR A 484 -28.06 33.35 3.54
C THR A 484 -27.83 32.33 2.43
N PRO A 485 -27.35 32.76 1.24
CA PRO A 485 -27.45 31.97 0.02
C PRO A 485 -26.25 31.03 -0.19
N SER A 486 -26.56 29.89 -0.78
CA SER A 486 -25.66 28.93 -1.41
C SER A 486 -24.87 29.56 -2.57
N VAL A 487 -23.55 29.41 -2.55
CA VAL A 487 -22.65 29.77 -3.66
C VAL A 487 -22.64 28.62 -4.68
N PRO A 488 -22.95 28.85 -5.97
CA PRO A 488 -22.82 27.84 -7.01
C PRO A 488 -21.39 27.77 -7.57
N PRO A 489 -20.95 26.60 -8.10
CA PRO A 489 -19.63 26.43 -8.70
C PRO A 489 -19.49 27.15 -10.05
N PRO A 490 -18.27 27.49 -10.50
CA PRO A 490 -18.06 28.26 -11.71
C PRO A 490 -18.34 27.45 -12.99
N SER A 491 -19.01 28.10 -13.92
CA SER A 491 -19.34 27.64 -15.27
C SER A 491 -18.11 27.59 -16.19
N VAL A 492 -17.91 26.44 -16.85
CA VAL A 492 -16.96 26.25 -17.95
C VAL A 492 -17.59 26.74 -19.26
N PRO A 493 -16.91 27.55 -20.10
CA PRO A 493 -17.44 27.95 -21.41
C PRO A 493 -17.27 26.82 -22.45
N PRO A 494 -18.18 26.72 -23.45
CA PRO A 494 -18.13 25.64 -24.43
C PRO A 494 -17.03 25.85 -25.49
N SER A 495 -16.33 24.76 -25.83
CA SER A 495 -15.42 24.68 -26.97
C SER A 495 -16.21 24.63 -28.29
N PRO A 496 -15.77 25.31 -29.37
CA PRO A 496 -16.43 25.26 -30.66
C PRO A 496 -16.11 23.97 -31.42
N THR A 497 -17.16 23.38 -31.97
CA THR A 497 -17.18 22.31 -32.97
C THR A 497 -16.37 22.67 -34.21
N ALA A 498 -15.51 21.76 -34.67
CA ALA A 498 -14.94 21.80 -36.02
C ALA A 498 -15.37 20.53 -36.78
N GLU A 499 -16.09 20.79 -37.86
CA GLU A 499 -16.61 19.83 -38.83
C GLU A 499 -15.49 19.13 -39.61
N VAL A 500 -15.78 17.87 -39.95
CA VAL A 500 -15.09 17.08 -40.97
C VAL A 500 -15.55 17.57 -42.36
N VAL A 501 -14.61 17.96 -43.22
CA VAL A 501 -14.84 18.01 -44.68
C VAL A 501 -13.71 17.30 -45.40
N ILE A 502 -14.14 16.37 -46.24
CA ILE A 502 -13.39 15.54 -47.19
C ILE A 502 -12.79 16.41 -48.30
N ARG A 503 -11.49 16.27 -48.56
CA ARG A 503 -10.88 16.02 -49.88
C ARG A 503 -9.41 15.67 -49.76
#